data_AF-A0A3N5Q8X9-F1
#
_entry.id   AF-A0A3N5Q8X9-F1
#
_cell.length_a   1.000
_cell.length_b   1.000
_cell.length_c   1.000
_cell.angle_alpha   90.00
_cell.angle_beta   90.00
_cell.angle_gamma   90.00
#
_symmetry.space_group_name_H-M   'P 1'
#
loop_
_entity.id
_entity.type
_entity.pdbx_description
1 polymer ?
#
loop_
_entity_poly.entity_id
_entity_poly.type
_entity_poly.pdbx_seq_one_letter_code
_entity_poly.pdbx_strand_id
1 'polypeptide(L)'
;MENRNSNRHKTYQSIVCTVFSSHGLNDMSYGKLKNYCDFGMYVELQTCFKNGTILLVRTTSSAPERLPATIDEGFRSVSLVEVKWSKSLSSNGVVCYGTGLKHLAIL
;
A
#
# COMPACT_ATOMS: atom_id res chain seq x y z
N MET A 1 3.67 -20.64 7.83
CA MET A 1 2.93 -19.36 7.73
C MET A 1 3.08 -18.70 9.10
N GLU A 2 4.15 -17.95 9.31
CA GLU A 2 4.46 -17.37 10.63
C GLU A 2 3.41 -16.32 11.01
N ASN A 3 2.81 -16.48 12.20
CA ASN A 3 1.90 -15.52 12.80
C ASN A 3 2.64 -14.20 13.01
N ARG A 4 2.27 -13.15 12.27
CA ARG A 4 2.90 -11.83 12.35
C ARG A 4 2.42 -11.09 13.60
N ASN A 5 3.32 -10.86 14.55
CA ASN A 5 3.09 -10.23 15.85
C ASN A 5 2.97 -8.69 15.83
N SER A 6 2.59 -8.09 14.67
CA SER A 6 2.49 -6.64 14.53
C SER A 6 1.03 -6.21 14.69
N ASN A 7 0.72 -5.37 15.68
CA ASN A 7 -0.58 -4.69 15.78
C ASN A 7 -0.81 -3.87 14.51
N ARG A 8 -1.72 -4.32 13.65
CA ARG A 8 -2.06 -3.64 12.41
C ARG A 8 -3.28 -2.75 12.62
N HIS A 9 -3.15 -1.48 12.25
CA HIS A 9 -4.22 -0.49 12.32
C HIS A 9 -5.07 -0.59 11.06
N LYS A 10 -6.38 -0.76 11.21
CA LYS A 10 -7.33 -0.77 10.08
C LYS A 10 -7.53 0.66 9.57
N THR A 11 -7.59 0.82 8.25
CA THR A 11 -7.88 2.10 7.62
C THR A 11 -8.52 1.87 6.26
N TYR A 12 -9.07 2.92 5.66
CA TYR A 12 -9.68 2.88 4.33
C TYR A 12 -9.30 4.15 3.60
N GLN A 13 -8.01 4.31 3.33
CA GLN A 13 -7.49 5.49 2.66
C GLN A 13 -7.22 5.19 1.19
N SER A 14 -7.63 6.11 0.33
CA SER A 14 -7.30 6.09 -1.08
C SER A 14 -5.80 6.36 -1.27
N ILE A 15 -5.18 5.57 -2.15
CA ILE A 15 -3.75 5.66 -2.45
C ILE A 15 -3.48 5.67 -3.94
N VAL A 16 -2.35 6.26 -4.29
CA VAL A 16 -1.70 6.10 -5.58
C VAL A 16 -0.32 5.46 -5.38
N CYS A 17 0.00 4.51 -6.24
CA CYS A 17 1.27 3.80 -6.26
C CYS A 17 1.95 4.03 -7.60
N THR A 18 3.26 4.24 -7.59
CA THR A 18 4.09 4.27 -8.81
C THR A 18 5.27 3.34 -8.63
N VAL A 19 5.70 2.68 -9.71
CA VAL A 19 6.97 1.93 -9.68
C VAL A 19 8.09 2.92 -9.40
N PHE A 20 8.98 2.59 -8.47
CA PHE A 20 10.15 3.42 -8.22
C PHE A 20 11.28 2.96 -9.15
N SER A 21 11.47 3.71 -10.24
CA SER A 21 12.50 3.41 -11.24
C SER A 21 13.19 4.68 -11.73
N SER A 22 14.41 4.54 -12.26
CA SER A 22 15.18 5.61 -12.90
C SER A 22 14.69 5.96 -14.31
N HIS A 23 13.83 5.12 -14.90
CA HIS A 23 13.30 5.31 -16.24
C HIS A 23 11.94 6.01 -16.12
N GLY A 24 11.87 7.26 -16.58
CA GLY A 24 10.84 8.25 -16.22
C GLY A 24 9.39 8.00 -16.61
N LEU A 25 8.99 6.77 -16.97
CA LEU A 25 7.58 6.39 -17.16
C LEU A 25 7.18 5.43 -16.04
N ASN A 26 6.64 5.98 -14.96
CA ASN A 26 6.07 5.19 -13.88
C ASN A 26 4.55 5.27 -13.96
N ASP A 27 3.93 4.26 -14.55
CA ASP A 27 2.48 4.14 -14.57
C ASP A 27 1.91 4.23 -13.15
N MET A 28 0.88 5.05 -13.00
CA MET A 28 0.17 5.21 -11.74
C MET A 28 -0.85 4.08 -11.58
N SER A 29 -0.80 3.40 -10.43
CA SER A 29 -1.79 2.41 -10.03
C SER A 29 -2.56 2.92 -8.81
N TYR A 30 -3.88 2.97 -8.92
CA TYR A 30 -4.75 3.42 -7.83
C TYR A 30 -5.19 2.25 -6.96
N GLY A 31 -5.48 2.54 -5.70
CA GLY A 31 -5.97 1.54 -4.78
C GLY A 31 -6.43 2.07 -3.44
N LYS A 32 -6.61 1.15 -2.50
CA LYS A 32 -7.03 1.44 -1.13
C LYS A 32 -6.07 0.81 -0.13
N LEU A 33 -5.57 1.61 0.79
CA LEU A 33 -4.90 1.15 2.01
C LEU A 33 -5.95 0.60 2.98
N LYS A 34 -5.78 -0.66 3.38
CA LYS A 34 -6.74 -1.39 4.24
C LYS A 34 -6.23 -1.58 5.65
N ASN A 35 -4.91 -1.76 5.82
CA ASN A 35 -4.26 -1.72 7.11
C ASN A 35 -2.76 -1.42 6.98
N TYR A 36 -2.16 -0.96 8.08
CA TYR A 36 -0.74 -0.65 8.18
C TYR A 36 -0.18 -0.99 9.56
N CYS A 37 1.14 -1.06 9.66
CA CYS A 37 1.92 -1.06 10.90
C CYS A 37 3.32 -0.49 10.59
N ASP A 38 4.19 -0.40 11.59
CA ASP A 38 5.55 0.17 11.44
C ASP A 38 6.40 -0.47 10.34
N PHE A 39 6.14 -1.74 10.02
CA PHE A 39 6.94 -2.53 9.09
C PHE A 39 6.34 -2.62 7.69
N GLY A 40 5.09 -2.22 7.50
CA GLY A 40 4.47 -2.30 6.18
C GLY A 40 2.98 -2.10 6.15
N MET A 41 2.39 -2.41 5.00
CA MET A 41 0.98 -2.16 4.75
C MET A 41 0.34 -3.26 3.90
N TYR A 42 -0.98 -3.34 3.97
CA TYR A 42 -1.80 -4.14 3.07
C TYR A 42 -2.71 -3.20 2.27
N VAL A 43 -2.65 -3.35 0.96
CA VAL A 43 -3.37 -2.50 0.00
C VAL A 43 -4.12 -3.37 -0.99
N GLU A 44 -5.19 -2.83 -1.55
CA GLU A 44 -5.91 -3.40 -2.69
C GLU A 44 -5.66 -2.51 -3.91
N LEU A 45 -5.09 -3.08 -4.96
CA LEU A 45 -4.64 -2.36 -6.17
C LEU A 45 -5.38 -2.87 -7.41
N GLN A 46 -5.46 -2.03 -8.43
CA GLN A 46 -5.95 -2.43 -9.76
C GLN A 46 -4.89 -3.21 -10.56
N THR A 47 -3.62 -3.04 -10.22
CA THR A 47 -2.49 -3.67 -10.92
C THR A 47 -1.86 -4.76 -10.08
N CYS A 48 -1.50 -5.88 -10.70
CA CYS A 48 -0.71 -6.92 -10.07
C CYS A 48 0.78 -6.60 -10.20
N PHE A 49 1.46 -6.42 -9.06
CA PHE A 49 2.91 -6.23 -9.04
C PHE A 49 3.65 -7.53 -8.69
N LYS A 50 4.84 -7.70 -9.27
CA LYS A 50 5.71 -8.84 -8.96
C LYS A 50 6.32 -8.67 -7.56
N ASN A 51 6.64 -9.79 -6.91
CA ASN A 51 7.42 -9.79 -5.67
C ASN A 51 8.79 -9.13 -5.91
N GLY A 52 9.26 -8.30 -4.98
CA GLY A 52 10.49 -7.53 -5.08
C GLY A 52 10.36 -6.19 -5.82
N THR A 53 9.21 -5.90 -6.46
CA THR A 53 8.99 -4.57 -7.07
C THR A 53 9.00 -3.48 -6.00
N ILE A 54 9.75 -2.41 -6.24
CA ILE A 54 9.77 -1.24 -5.37
C ILE A 54 8.72 -0.24 -5.85
N LEU A 55 7.86 0.19 -4.94
CA LEU A 55 6.81 1.16 -5.20
C LEU A 55 7.01 2.40 -4.33
N LEU A 56 6.72 3.57 -4.88
CA LEU A 56 6.41 4.76 -4.12
C LEU A 56 4.89 4.82 -3.91
N VAL A 57 4.47 4.76 -2.65
CA VAL A 57 3.04 4.81 -2.28
C VAL A 57 2.75 6.16 -1.62
N ARG A 58 1.65 6.79 -2.05
CA ARG A 58 1.17 8.06 -1.48
C ARG A 58 -0.32 7.98 -1.20
N THR A 59 -0.74 8.46 -0.04
CA THR A 59 -2.18 8.68 0.25
C THR A 59 -2.69 9.86 -0.55
N THR A 60 -3.85 9.71 -1.17
CA THR A 60 -4.50 10.78 -1.93
C THR A 60 -5.47 11.52 -1.02
N SER A 61 -5.25 12.81 -0.81
CA SER A 61 -6.13 13.66 0.00
C SER A 61 -7.37 14.08 -0.79
N SER A 62 -8.28 13.16 -1.11
CA SER A 62 -9.62 13.52 -1.58
C SER A 62 -10.58 13.45 -0.39
N ALA A 63 -11.03 14.61 0.09
CA ALA A 63 -12.05 14.72 1.13
C ALA A 63 -13.33 13.98 0.68
N PRO A 64 -13.94 13.12 1.51
CA PRO A 64 -14.09 13.31 2.96
C PRO A 64 -13.33 12.28 3.82
N GLU A 65 -12.32 11.58 3.28
CA GLU A 65 -11.50 10.66 4.07
C GLU A 65 -10.66 11.48 5.07
N ARG A 66 -11.23 11.72 6.26
CA ARG A 66 -10.51 12.31 7.39
C ARG A 66 -9.28 11.44 7.61
N LEU A 67 -8.09 12.03 7.49
CA LEU A 67 -6.91 11.46 8.12
C LEU A 67 -7.29 11.12 9.57
N PRO A 68 -6.89 9.96 10.10
CA PRO A 68 -7.21 9.63 11.48
C PRO A 68 -6.79 10.80 12.37
N ALA A 69 -7.72 11.25 13.24
CA ALA A 69 -7.54 12.45 14.05
C ALA A 69 -6.29 12.36 14.94
N THR A 70 -5.87 11.14 15.23
CA THR A 70 -4.55 10.77 15.71
C THR A 70 -3.76 10.18 14.54
N ILE A 71 -2.61 10.75 14.22
CA ILE A 71 -1.60 10.02 13.46
C ILE A 71 -1.13 8.92 14.41
N ASP A 72 -1.77 7.74 14.37
CA ASP A 72 -1.29 6.60 15.13
C ASP A 72 0.15 6.32 14.67
N GLU A 73 1.02 5.95 15.62
CA GLU A 73 2.40 5.56 15.31
C GLU A 73 2.42 4.54 14.15
N GLY A 74 3.31 4.78 13.19
CA GLY A 74 3.45 3.92 12.00
C GLY A 74 2.65 4.34 10.77
N PHE A 75 1.72 5.30 10.85
CA PHE A 75 1.07 5.83 9.64
C PHE A 75 2.04 6.66 8.80
N ARG A 76 2.13 6.36 7.49
CA ARG A 76 2.96 7.10 6.54
C ARG A 76 2.12 7.53 5.34
N SER A 77 1.96 8.84 5.16
CA SER A 77 1.29 9.42 3.99
C SER A 77 2.07 9.22 2.69
N VAL A 78 3.39 9.04 2.79
CA VAL A 78 4.29 8.69 1.70
C VAL A 78 5.26 7.61 2.17
N SER A 79 5.49 6.57 1.37
CA SER A 79 6.48 5.55 1.70
C SER A 79 7.05 4.86 0.46
N LEU A 80 8.35 4.56 0.53
CA LEU A 80 9.00 3.62 -0.36
C LEU A 80 8.86 2.20 0.20
N VAL A 81 8.36 1.28 -0.61
CA VAL A 81 8.01 -0.06 -0.17
C VAL A 81 8.43 -1.12 -1.16
N GLU A 82 8.68 -2.33 -0.65
CA GLU A 82 8.89 -3.52 -1.45
C GLU A 82 7.63 -4.39 -1.44
N VAL A 83 7.19 -4.83 -2.62
CA VAL A 83 6.11 -5.82 -2.77
C VAL A 83 6.59 -7.18 -2.28
N LYS A 84 5.93 -7.75 -1.28
CA LYS A 84 6.22 -9.10 -0.76
C LYS A 84 5.32 -10.19 -1.36
N TRP A 85 4.11 -9.81 -1.73
CA TRP A 85 3.16 -10.68 -2.43
C TRP A 85 2.05 -9.84 -3.04
N SER A 86 1.48 -10.33 -4.14
CA SER A 86 0.28 -9.81 -4.79
C SER A 86 -0.59 -10.99 -5.20
N LYS A 87 -1.88 -10.95 -4.87
CA LYS A 87 -2.83 -12.03 -5.16
C LYS A 87 -4.14 -11.46 -5.69
N SER A 88 -4.68 -12.08 -6.73
CA SER A 88 -6.00 -11.72 -7.26
C SER A 88 -7.07 -11.92 -6.19
N LEU A 89 -7.94 -10.94 -6.06
CA LEU A 89 -9.15 -11.01 -5.26
C LEU A 89 -10.33 -11.16 -6.22
N SER A 90 -11.20 -12.12 -5.94
CA SER A 90 -12.48 -12.25 -6.62
C SER A 90 -13.46 -11.27 -6.00
N SER A 91 -13.68 -10.11 -6.62
CA SER A 91 -14.70 -9.16 -6.18
C SER A 91 -15.55 -8.68 -7.35
N ASN A 92 -16.82 -9.09 -7.37
CA ASN A 92 -17.92 -8.51 -8.16
C ASN A 92 -17.56 -8.08 -9.60
N GLY A 93 -16.79 -8.89 -10.33
CA GLY A 93 -16.43 -8.63 -11.74
C GLY A 93 -15.31 -7.62 -11.98
N VAL A 94 -14.77 -6.98 -10.94
CA VAL A 94 -13.61 -6.09 -11.04
C VAL A 94 -12.38 -6.83 -10.55
N VAL A 95 -11.38 -6.98 -11.42
CA VAL A 95 -10.11 -7.59 -11.04
C VAL A 95 -9.35 -6.61 -10.14
N CYS A 96 -9.17 -6.98 -8.87
CA CYS A 96 -8.30 -6.28 -7.95
C CYS A 96 -7.31 -7.23 -7.30
N TYR A 97 -6.23 -6.69 -6.76
CA TYR A 97 -5.13 -7.45 -6.21
C TYR A 97 -4.85 -7.02 -4.77
N GLY A 98 -5.00 -7.97 -3.85
CA GLY A 98 -4.51 -7.81 -2.49
C GLY A 98 -2.99 -7.87 -2.52
N THR A 99 -2.34 -6.83 -2.01
CA THR A 99 -0.89 -6.68 -2.09
C THR A 99 -0.32 -6.39 -0.71
N GLY A 100 0.66 -7.20 -0.29
CA GLY A 100 1.41 -6.99 0.94
C GLY A 100 2.71 -6.25 0.66
N LEU A 101 2.91 -5.14 1.35
CA LEU A 101 4.03 -4.23 1.16
C LEU A 101 4.86 -4.15 2.44
N LYS A 102 6.19 -4.10 2.31
CA LYS A 102 7.13 -3.88 3.42
C LYS A 102 7.77 -2.50 3.26
N HIS A 103 7.80 -1.70 4.32
CA HIS A 103 8.54 -0.44 4.33
C HIS A 103 10.03 -0.69 4.11
N LEU A 104 10.62 0.04 3.18
CA LEU A 104 12.07 0.17 3.11
C LEU A 104 12.50 1.22 4.15
N ALA A 105 13.49 0.88 4.97
CA ALA A 105 14.07 1.85 5.89
C ALA A 105 14.68 2.99 5.06
N ILE A 106 14.15 4.20 5.22
CA ILE A 106 14.85 5.40 4.83
C ILE A 106 15.76 5.70 6.02
N LEU A 107 17.07 5.51 5.80
CA LEU A 107 18.13 5.83 6.76
C LEU A 107 18.04 7.30 7.22
#